data_AF-A0A2E9Z4Y9-F1
#
_entry.id   AF-A0A2E9Z4Y9-F1
#
_cell.length_a   1.000
_cell.length_b   1.000
_cell.length_c   1.000
_cell.angle_alpha   90.00
_cell.angle_beta   90.00
_cell.angle_gamma   90.00
#
_symmetry.space_group_name_H-M   'P 1'
#
loop_
_entity.id
_entity.type
_entity.pdbx_description
1 polymer ?
#
loop_
_entity_poly.entity_id
_entity_poly.type
_entity_poly.pdbx_seq_one_letter_code
_entity_poly.pdbx_strand_id
1 'polypeptide(L)'
;MSGIGGLLGMSFFSNFRMEINRAKSELILRPMAEPGEQAWDGKPALWWKLKFKQYNKRIKEYKIQVAQAVALGNPRSQTMTQVVRFYEKLHKYLALRGSLFGVPKNFKLAK
;
A
#
# COMPACT_ATOMS: atom_id res chain seq x y z
N MET A 1 28.55 25.54 2.42
CA MET A 1 28.06 24.25 2.94
C MET A 1 26.73 23.93 2.24
N SER A 2 26.76 23.27 1.09
CA SER A 2 25.54 22.81 0.41
C SER A 2 25.04 21.54 1.10
N GLY A 3 24.37 21.73 2.23
CA GLY A 3 23.68 20.66 2.93
C GLY A 3 22.58 20.10 2.04
N ILE A 4 22.47 18.77 1.98
CA ILE A 4 21.37 18.07 1.31
C ILE A 4 20.06 18.68 1.77
N GLY A 5 19.36 19.38 0.87
CA GLY A 5 18.01 19.89 1.10
C GLY A 5 17.12 18.73 1.54
N GLY A 6 16.34 18.95 2.60
CA GLY A 6 15.74 17.91 3.44
C GLY A 6 15.27 16.63 2.73
N LEU A 7 15.61 15.48 3.31
CA LEU A 7 15.21 14.17 2.82
C LEU A 7 13.72 13.95 3.06
N LEU A 8 12.94 13.89 1.98
CA LEU A 8 11.54 13.45 2.05
C LEU A 8 11.49 11.93 2.21
N GLY A 9 11.06 11.49 3.39
CA GLY A 9 10.86 10.06 3.67
C GLY A 9 9.64 9.48 2.93
N MET A 10 9.63 8.17 2.72
CA MET A 10 8.52 7.44 2.08
C MET A 10 7.17 7.61 2.79
N SER A 11 7.17 7.98 4.07
CA SER A 11 5.97 8.31 4.85
C SER A 11 5.28 9.57 4.33
N PHE A 12 6.02 10.59 3.89
CA PHE A 12 5.49 11.82 3.32
C PHE A 12 4.68 11.54 2.05
N PHE A 13 5.27 10.79 1.12
CA PHE A 13 4.62 10.41 -0.15
C PHE A 13 3.37 9.55 0.06
N SER A 14 3.20 8.94 1.23
CA SER A 14 1.99 8.17 1.55
C SER A 14 0.72 9.02 1.67
N ASN A 15 0.83 10.35 1.71
CA ASN A 15 -0.29 11.28 1.76
C ASN A 15 -0.74 11.79 0.37
N PHE A 16 0.04 11.50 -0.67
CA PHE A 16 -0.15 12.09 -1.99
C PHE A 16 -0.30 11.00 -3.06
N ARG A 17 -1.10 11.30 -4.09
CA ARG A 17 -1.00 10.60 -5.36
C ARG A 17 0.15 11.22 -6.13
N MET A 18 1.14 10.40 -6.46
CA MET A 18 2.30 10.83 -7.25
C MET A 18 2.02 10.65 -8.73
N GLU A 19 2.28 11.70 -9.50
CA GLU A 19 2.23 11.70 -10.96
C GLU A 19 3.59 12.16 -11.49
N ILE A 20 4.21 11.37 -12.36
CA ILE A 20 5.49 11.73 -12.99
C ILE A 20 5.19 12.24 -14.39
N ASN A 21 5.38 13.53 -14.62
CA ASN A 21 5.32 14.13 -15.93
C ASN A 21 6.72 14.12 -16.55
N ARG A 22 7.00 13.10 -17.36
CA ARG A 22 8.33 12.92 -17.99
C ARG A 22 8.67 14.00 -19.02
N ALA A 23 7.67 14.56 -19.71
CA ALA A 23 7.91 15.58 -20.74
C ALA A 23 8.42 16.89 -20.15
N LYS A 24 7.98 17.21 -18.93
CA LYS A 24 8.41 18.41 -18.19
C LYS A 24 9.39 18.12 -17.06
N SER A 25 9.76 16.85 -16.86
CA SER A 25 10.58 16.39 -15.73
C SER A 25 10.01 16.79 -14.36
N GLU A 26 8.69 16.73 -14.19
CA GLU A 26 8.00 17.13 -12.95
C GLU A 26 7.50 15.91 -12.16
N LEU A 27 7.60 15.98 -10.83
CA LEU A 27 6.89 15.12 -9.90
C LEU A 27 5.74 15.92 -9.28
N ILE A 28 4.51 15.57 -9.64
CA ILE A 28 3.30 16.22 -9.14
C ILE A 28 2.76 15.41 -7.97
N LEU A 29 2.59 16.07 -6.82
CA LEU A 29 2.01 15.49 -5.62
C LEU A 29 0.59 16.03 -5.45
N ARG A 30 -0.41 15.23 -5.82
CA ARG A 30 -1.81 15.58 -5.58
C ARG A 30 -2.23 15.11 -4.19
N PRO A 31 -2.88 15.94 -3.37
CA PRO A 31 -3.46 15.49 -2.12
C PRO A 31 -4.36 14.29 -2.36
N MET A 32 -4.28 13.26 -1.50
CA MET A 32 -5.23 12.14 -1.59
C MET A 32 -6.62 12.48 -1.06
N ALA A 33 -6.73 13.53 -0.25
CA ALA A 33 -7.97 13.96 0.37
C ALA A 33 -8.50 15.23 -0.30
N GLU A 34 -9.81 15.30 -0.50
CA GLU A 34 -10.47 16.56 -0.86
C GLU A 34 -10.66 17.45 0.37
N PRO A 35 -10.70 18.79 0.22
CA PRO A 35 -11.00 19.69 1.33
C PRO A 35 -12.33 19.32 2.00
N GLY A 36 -12.33 19.11 3.31
CA GLY A 36 -13.52 18.69 4.06
C GLY A 36 -13.85 17.21 4.00
N GLU A 37 -13.05 16.38 3.30
CA GLU A 37 -13.25 14.93 3.29
C GLU A 37 -13.00 14.34 4.69
N GLN A 38 -13.88 13.41 5.09
CA GLN A 38 -13.69 12.66 6.32
C GLN A 38 -12.40 11.85 6.27
N ALA A 39 -11.56 12.01 7.30
CA ALA A 39 -10.33 11.27 7.47
C ALA A 39 -10.44 10.30 8.66
N TRP A 40 -9.92 9.09 8.48
CA TRP A 40 -9.73 8.10 9.53
C TRP A 40 -8.24 7.95 9.75
N ASP A 41 -7.77 8.25 10.96
CA ASP A 41 -6.35 8.29 11.30
C ASP A 41 -5.52 9.19 10.37
N GLY A 42 -6.08 10.37 10.05
CA GLY A 42 -5.46 11.32 9.12
C GLY A 42 -5.41 10.84 7.67
N LYS A 43 -6.10 9.76 7.31
CA LYS A 43 -6.13 9.20 5.94
C LYS A 43 -7.55 9.25 5.35
N PRO A 44 -7.71 9.73 4.10
CA PRO A 44 -9.02 9.77 3.42
C PRO A 44 -9.51 8.37 3.04
N ALA A 45 -10.78 8.27 2.64
CA ALA A 45 -11.41 7.00 2.27
C ALA A 45 -10.63 6.31 1.13
N LEU A 46 -10.21 7.10 0.14
CA LEU A 46 -9.46 6.60 -1.01
C LEU A 46 -8.16 5.91 -0.59
N TRP A 47 -7.43 6.48 0.38
CA TRP A 47 -6.17 5.90 0.85
C TRP A 47 -6.39 4.51 1.43
N TRP A 48 -7.40 4.36 2.31
CA TRP A 48 -7.73 3.08 2.92
C TRP A 48 -8.11 2.03 1.87
N LYS A 49 -9.01 2.39 0.95
CA LYS A 49 -9.43 1.50 -0.15
C LYS A 49 -8.24 1.06 -1.01
N LEU A 50 -7.36 1.99 -1.39
CA LEU A 50 -6.18 1.69 -2.20
C LEU A 50 -5.19 0.79 -1.44
N LYS A 51 -5.00 1.00 -0.13
CA LYS A 51 -4.09 0.17 0.67
C LYS A 51 -4.62 -1.25 0.85
N PHE A 52 -5.91 -1.42 1.17
CA PHE A 52 -6.51 -2.77 1.21
C PHE A 52 -6.42 -3.45 -0.15
N LYS A 53 -6.79 -2.75 -1.23
CA LYS A 53 -6.70 -3.29 -2.61
C LYS A 53 -5.28 -3.72 -2.96
N GLN A 54 -4.28 -2.90 -2.63
CA GLN A 54 -2.87 -3.21 -2.91
C GLN A 54 -2.42 -4.48 -2.17
N TYR A 55 -2.69 -4.59 -0.86
CA TYR A 55 -2.30 -5.77 -0.10
C TYR A 55 -3.04 -7.03 -0.55
N ASN A 56 -4.35 -6.94 -0.80
CA ASN A 56 -5.14 -8.06 -1.33
C ASN A 56 -4.57 -8.56 -2.66
N LYS A 57 -4.25 -7.63 -3.59
CA LYS A 57 -3.64 -7.95 -4.88
C LYS A 57 -2.29 -8.64 -4.70
N ARG A 58 -1.39 -8.11 -3.86
CA ARG A 58 -0.07 -8.71 -3.61
C ARG A 58 -0.17 -10.10 -2.97
N ILE A 59 -1.04 -10.27 -1.97
CA ILE A 59 -1.28 -11.59 -1.35
C ILE A 59 -1.73 -12.60 -2.41
N LYS A 60 -2.69 -12.22 -3.27
CA LYS A 60 -3.19 -13.09 -4.34
C LYS A 60 -2.10 -13.45 -5.35
N GLU A 61 -1.37 -12.46 -5.86
CA GLU A 61 -0.29 -12.64 -6.83
C GLU A 61 0.79 -13.58 -6.28
N TYR A 62 1.28 -13.32 -5.07
CA TYR A 62 2.33 -14.15 -4.49
C TYR A 62 1.86 -15.55 -4.12
N LYS A 63 0.59 -15.74 -3.71
CA LYS A 63 0.05 -17.09 -3.49
C LYS A 63 0.04 -17.92 -4.78
N ILE A 64 -0.35 -17.31 -5.90
CA ILE A 64 -0.31 -17.99 -7.21
C ILE A 64 1.13 -18.36 -7.57
N GLN A 65 2.07 -17.42 -7.40
CA GLN A 65 3.48 -17.68 -7.71
C GLN A 65 4.09 -18.75 -6.79
N VAL A 66 3.73 -18.79 -5.50
CA VAL A 66 4.13 -19.85 -4.57
C VAL A 66 3.63 -21.20 -5.05
N ALA A 67 2.35 -21.31 -5.41
CA ALA A 67 1.77 -22.57 -5.90
C ALA A 67 2.50 -23.07 -7.16
N GLN A 68 2.80 -22.17 -8.10
CA GLN A 68 3.59 -22.49 -9.30
C GLN A 68 5.02 -22.93 -8.94
N ALA A 69 5.70 -22.21 -8.03
CA ALA A 69 7.05 -22.54 -7.61
C ALA A 69 7.12 -23.90 -6.91
N VAL A 70 6.13 -24.25 -6.08
CA VAL A 70 6.02 -25.57 -5.43
C VAL A 70 5.83 -26.67 -6.48
N ALA A 71 4.91 -26.47 -7.43
CA ALA A 71 4.67 -27.45 -8.50
C ALA A 71 5.91 -27.71 -9.37
N LEU A 72 6.77 -26.70 -9.55
CA LEU A 72 8.01 -26.79 -10.31
C LEU A 72 9.23 -27.23 -9.47
N GLY A 73 9.04 -27.56 -8.19
CA GLY A 73 10.15 -27.92 -7.29
C GLY A 73 11.17 -26.78 -7.07
N ASN A 74 10.74 -25.53 -7.26
CA ASN A 74 11.63 -24.38 -7.19
C ASN A 74 11.98 -24.05 -5.72
N PRO A 75 13.28 -23.99 -5.35
CA PRO A 75 13.71 -23.72 -3.98
C PRO A 75 13.31 -22.32 -3.48
N ARG A 76 13.00 -21.37 -4.38
CA ARG A 76 12.52 -20.03 -4.01
C ARG A 76 11.09 -20.03 -3.43
N SER A 77 10.37 -21.14 -3.52
CA SER A 77 9.00 -21.28 -2.96
C SER A 77 8.93 -20.92 -1.48
N GLN A 78 9.95 -21.24 -0.69
CA GLN A 78 10.02 -20.89 0.73
C GLN A 78 10.11 -19.37 0.93
N THR A 79 11.00 -18.69 0.21
CA THR A 79 11.14 -17.23 0.27
C THR A 79 9.84 -16.55 -0.17
N MET A 80 9.21 -17.02 -1.24
CA MET A 80 7.93 -16.46 -1.71
C MET A 80 6.81 -16.66 -0.68
N THR A 81 6.81 -17.78 0.03
CA THR A 81 5.87 -18.02 1.14
C THR A 81 6.06 -17.01 2.27
N GLN A 82 7.32 -16.65 2.59
CA GLN A 82 7.59 -15.60 3.57
C GLN A 82 7.05 -14.23 3.11
N VAL A 83 7.15 -13.91 1.82
CA VAL A 83 6.58 -12.68 1.25
C VAL A 83 5.05 -12.66 1.39
N VAL A 84 4.37 -13.78 1.15
CA VAL A 84 2.91 -13.89 1.40
C VAL A 84 2.59 -13.59 2.86
N ARG A 85 3.28 -14.24 3.81
CA ARG A 85 3.08 -14.05 5.25
C ARG A 85 3.31 -12.59 5.67
N PHE A 86 4.31 -11.94 5.08
CA PHE A 86 4.59 -10.52 5.31
C PHE A 86 3.40 -9.64 4.92
N TYR A 87 2.87 -9.80 3.70
CA TYR A 87 1.71 -9.01 3.26
C TYR A 87 0.44 -9.34 4.05
N GLU A 88 0.23 -10.59 4.46
CA GLU A 88 -0.87 -10.97 5.36
C GLU A 88 -0.76 -10.28 6.72
N LYS A 89 0.45 -10.17 7.28
CA LYS A 89 0.70 -9.43 8.52
C LYS A 89 0.40 -7.93 8.35
N LEU A 90 0.84 -7.32 7.24
CA LEU A 90 0.52 -5.93 6.92
C LEU A 90 -0.99 -5.70 6.77
N HIS A 91 -1.69 -6.62 6.10
CA HIS A 91 -3.14 -6.55 5.94
C HIS A 91 -3.86 -6.65 7.30
N LYS A 92 -3.45 -7.59 8.17
CA LYS A 92 -4.00 -7.72 9.53
C LYS A 92 -3.77 -6.46 10.36
N TYR A 93 -2.57 -5.89 10.32
CA TYR A 93 -2.26 -4.64 11.00
C TYR A 93 -3.12 -3.48 10.48
N LEU A 94 -3.26 -3.35 9.16
CA LEU A 94 -4.13 -2.34 8.54
C LEU A 94 -5.59 -2.52 8.97
N ALA A 95 -6.08 -3.76 9.04
CA ALA A 95 -7.43 -4.07 9.49
C ALA A 95 -7.67 -3.73 10.96
N LEU A 96 -6.69 -3.99 11.83
CA LEU A 96 -6.74 -3.62 13.25
C LEU A 96 -6.74 -2.10 13.41
N ARG A 97 -5.79 -1.42 12.77
CA ARG A 97 -5.71 0.05 12.73
C ARG A 97 -7.01 0.66 12.25
N GLY A 98 -7.56 0.17 11.15
CA GLY A 98 -8.84 0.64 10.63
C GLY A 98 -9.99 0.43 11.62
N SER A 99 -10.00 -0.67 12.37
CA SER A 99 -11.00 -0.90 13.42
C SER A 99 -10.89 0.10 14.57
N LEU A 100 -9.67 0.44 15.00
CA LEU A 100 -9.43 1.41 16.08
C LEU A 100 -9.94 2.81 15.73
N PHE A 101 -9.82 3.20 14.46
CA PHE A 101 -10.23 4.52 13.99
C PHE A 101 -11.63 4.55 13.36
N GLY A 102 -12.41 3.46 13.42
CA GLY A 102 -13.78 3.44 12.89
C GLY A 102 -13.88 3.43 11.36
N VAL A 103 -12.87 2.91 10.65
CA VAL A 103 -12.89 2.78 9.20
C VAL A 103 -14.00 1.81 8.76
N PRO A 104 -14.85 2.19 7.81
CA PRO A 104 -15.90 1.33 7.29
C PRO A 104 -15.37 -0.03 6.77
N LYS A 105 -16.04 -1.12 7.18
CA LYS A 105 -15.61 -2.49 6.83
C LYS A 105 -15.62 -2.75 5.32
N ASN A 106 -16.49 -2.08 4.56
CA ASN A 106 -16.58 -2.21 3.10
C ASN A 106 -15.30 -1.72 2.38
N PHE A 107 -14.44 -0.91 3.01
CA PHE A 107 -13.18 -0.49 2.41
C PHE A 107 -12.18 -1.65 2.26
N LYS A 108 -12.34 -2.71 3.06
CA LYS A 108 -11.55 -3.95 2.96
C LYS A 108 -11.87 -4.76 1.69
N LEU A 109 -13.06 -4.56 1.14
CA LEU A 109 -13.62 -5.31 0.01
C LEU A 109 -13.48 -4.58 -1.32
N ALA A 110 -12.66 -3.52 -1.39
CA ALA A 110 -12.51 -2.71 -2.60
C ALA A 110 -12.17 -3.60 -3.81
N LYS A 111 -13.19 -3.85 -4.65
CA LYS A 111 -13.10 -4.56 -5.93
C LYS A 111 -12.23 -3.75 -6.91
#